data_AF-A0A7H8MXD0-F1
#
_entry.id   AF-A0A7H8MXD0-F1
#
_cell.length_a   1.000
_cell.length_b   1.000
_cell.length_c   1.000
_cell.angle_alpha   90.00
_cell.angle_beta   90.00
_cell.angle_gamma   90.00
#
_symmetry.space_group_name_H-M   'P 1'
#
loop_
_entity.id
_entity.type
_entity.pdbx_description
1 polymer ?
#
loop_
_entity_poly.entity_id
_entity_poly.type
_entity_poly.pdbx_seq_one_letter_code
_entity_poly.pdbx_strand_id
1 'polypeptide(L)'
;MTVQAYARRCEELFDLGGYAQVRVAAGQGLAETGPGPVLQRWLGLAHAAEDDDDHDAEAEAVYEEGLRNWPDDLGLLVSYLELCLRSDSWEHPGRQRRAQALKERIAELAPPGTPQAAQVEAALGWAGRGYWEDAWAKADRARAEHASLRADVSRAASHGAPADAHPEDLRAAEVVATLEVLSSRRHAPLRVVHRYRVVSYVAAFVLSFATNKVLVGSGAVSFSLWGWLWYLPLLLAELKLREARQLARDRVLAAVEARHASTS
;
A
#
# COMPACT_ATOMS: atom_id res chain seq x y z
N MET A 1 10.43 9.73 -24.86
CA MET A 1 8.97 9.52 -24.62
C MET A 1 8.25 10.85 -24.37
N THR A 2 6.92 10.90 -24.41
CA THR A 2 6.14 12.12 -24.07
C THR A 2 5.79 12.15 -22.57
N VAL A 3 5.43 13.33 -22.05
CA VAL A 3 4.91 13.50 -20.67
C VAL A 3 3.74 12.54 -20.39
N GLN A 4 2.82 12.37 -21.36
CA GLN A 4 1.68 11.46 -21.22
C GLN A 4 2.10 9.99 -21.13
N ALA A 5 3.13 9.59 -21.86
CA ALA A 5 3.66 8.22 -21.79
C ALA A 5 4.30 7.95 -20.43
N TYR A 6 5.07 8.92 -19.89
CA TYR A 6 5.62 8.83 -18.54
C TYR A 6 4.53 8.82 -17.46
N ALA A 7 3.50 9.66 -17.59
CA ALA A 7 2.40 9.70 -16.64
C ALA A 7 1.63 8.37 -16.60
N ARG A 8 1.37 7.75 -17.76
CA ARG A 8 0.75 6.42 -17.84
C ARG A 8 1.63 5.35 -17.21
N ARG A 9 2.94 5.38 -17.47
CA ARG A 9 3.89 4.47 -16.84
C ARG A 9 3.89 4.62 -15.31
N CYS A 10 3.86 5.86 -14.80
CA CYS A 10 3.78 6.14 -13.37
C CYS A 10 2.48 5.61 -12.77
N GLU A 11 1.34 5.83 -13.42
CA GLU A 11 0.03 5.33 -12.99
C GLU A 11 0.01 3.81 -12.87
N GLU A 12 0.40 3.10 -13.93
CA GLU A 12 0.43 1.63 -13.93
C GLU A 12 1.37 1.06 -12.86
N LEU A 13 2.55 1.67 -12.65
CA LEU A 13 3.47 1.27 -11.59
C LEU A 13 2.92 1.59 -10.19
N PHE A 14 2.24 2.72 -10.03
CA PHE A 14 1.66 3.15 -8.76
C PHE A 14 0.49 2.25 -8.33
N ASP A 15 -0.35 1.81 -9.26
CA ASP A 15 -1.45 0.87 -8.99
C ASP A 15 -0.94 -0.51 -8.54
N LEU A 16 0.24 -0.89 -9.04
CA LEU A 16 0.99 -2.07 -8.59
C LEU A 16 1.82 -1.80 -7.33
N GLY A 17 1.75 -0.56 -6.81
CA GLY A 17 2.56 0.04 -5.75
C GLY A 17 4.07 -0.19 -5.85
N GLY A 18 4.61 -0.11 -7.06
CA GLY A 18 6.04 0.04 -7.32
C GLY A 18 6.47 1.48 -7.14
N TYR A 19 6.36 2.03 -5.93
CA TYR A 19 6.58 3.46 -5.67
C TYR A 19 8.01 3.90 -5.98
N ALA A 20 9.02 3.09 -5.62
CA ALA A 20 10.39 3.31 -6.05
C ALA A 20 10.53 3.40 -7.59
N GLN A 21 9.87 2.51 -8.34
CA GLN A 21 9.85 2.54 -9.80
C GLN A 21 9.14 3.78 -10.35
N VAL A 22 8.07 4.24 -9.68
CA VAL A 22 7.40 5.51 -10.01
C VAL A 22 8.36 6.69 -9.83
N ARG A 23 9.14 6.75 -8.75
CA ARG A 23 10.14 7.81 -8.56
C ARG A 23 11.17 7.82 -9.68
N VAL A 24 11.69 6.65 -10.06
CA VAL A 24 12.62 6.52 -11.18
C VAL A 24 11.98 6.98 -12.48
N ALA A 25 10.77 6.52 -12.80
CA ALA A 25 10.08 6.86 -14.04
C ALA A 25 9.72 8.36 -14.11
N ALA A 26 9.21 8.94 -13.02
CA ALA A 26 8.88 10.35 -12.93
C ALA A 26 10.14 11.23 -13.02
N GLY A 27 11.22 10.86 -12.33
CA GLY A 27 12.51 11.55 -12.38
C GLY A 27 13.14 11.52 -13.77
N GLN A 28 13.12 10.36 -14.45
CA GLN A 28 13.53 10.23 -15.84
C GLN A 28 12.69 11.13 -16.76
N GLY A 29 11.37 11.10 -16.59
CA GLY A 29 10.47 11.93 -17.38
C GLY A 29 10.72 13.44 -17.19
N LEU A 30 10.96 13.90 -15.96
CA LEU A 30 11.33 15.29 -15.67
C LEU A 30 12.67 15.67 -16.32
N ALA A 31 13.66 14.77 -16.30
CA ALA A 31 14.96 15.01 -16.91
C ALA A 31 14.89 15.09 -18.44
N GLU A 32 14.08 14.23 -19.08
CA GLU A 32 13.97 14.16 -20.54
C GLU A 32 12.99 15.16 -21.15
N THR A 33 11.86 15.39 -20.50
CA THR A 33 10.77 16.22 -21.04
C THR A 33 10.75 17.64 -20.49
N GLY A 34 11.63 17.92 -19.52
CA GLY A 34 11.64 19.16 -18.76
C GLY A 34 10.66 19.14 -17.58
N PRO A 35 10.69 20.19 -16.75
CA PRO A 35 9.89 20.23 -15.54
C PRO A 35 8.40 20.39 -15.91
N GLY A 36 7.52 19.68 -15.21
CA GLY A 36 6.08 19.74 -15.44
C GLY A 36 5.26 19.24 -14.25
N PRO A 37 4.07 19.81 -14.00
CA PRO A 37 3.32 19.57 -12.76
C PRO A 37 2.82 18.13 -12.64
N VAL A 38 2.51 17.48 -13.76
CA VAL A 38 2.03 16.09 -13.78
C VAL A 38 3.08 15.10 -13.27
N LEU A 39 4.33 15.22 -13.73
CA LEU A 39 5.41 14.31 -13.32
C LEU A 39 5.92 14.67 -11.93
N GLN A 40 5.92 15.95 -11.58
CA GLN A 40 6.21 16.41 -10.22
C GLN A 40 5.20 15.83 -9.21
N ARG A 41 3.91 15.80 -9.58
CA ARG A 41 2.85 15.16 -8.77
C ARG A 41 3.11 13.67 -8.58
N TRP A 42 3.42 12.93 -9.64
CA TRP A 42 3.72 11.50 -9.54
C TRP A 42 4.93 11.21 -8.67
N LEU A 43 5.98 12.03 -8.76
CA LEU A 43 7.15 11.93 -7.90
C LEU A 43 6.77 12.14 -6.42
N GLY A 44 6.02 13.19 -6.11
CA GLY A 44 5.56 13.48 -4.75
C GLY A 44 4.64 12.39 -4.18
N LEU A 45 3.71 11.86 -4.98
CA LEU A 45 2.83 10.76 -4.60
C LEU A 45 3.62 9.49 -4.28
N ALA A 46 4.66 9.19 -5.06
CA ALA A 46 5.50 8.02 -4.85
C ALA A 46 6.32 8.10 -3.55
N HIS A 47 6.81 9.29 -3.19
CA HIS A 47 7.43 9.50 -1.87
C HIS A 47 6.38 9.35 -0.75
N ALA A 48 5.24 10.06 -0.85
CA ALA A 48 4.21 10.03 0.18
C ALA A 48 3.60 8.64 0.43
N ALA A 49 3.59 7.76 -0.58
CA ALA A 49 3.01 6.42 -0.50
C ALA A 49 3.89 5.39 0.24
N GLU A 50 5.20 5.63 0.38
CA GLU A 50 6.08 4.72 1.14
C GLU A 50 5.94 4.87 2.67
N ASP A 51 5.26 5.93 3.13
CA ASP A 51 4.81 6.09 4.53
C ASP A 51 5.96 5.90 5.55
N ASP A 52 7.12 6.51 5.23
CA ASP A 52 8.33 6.61 6.04
C ASP A 52 8.71 8.10 6.20
N ASP A 53 9.16 8.52 7.38
CA ASP A 53 9.34 9.94 7.75
C ASP A 53 10.29 10.68 6.79
N ASP A 54 11.33 9.99 6.32
CA ASP A 54 12.28 10.53 5.35
C ASP A 54 11.60 10.81 3.99
N HIS A 55 10.70 9.90 3.55
CA HIS A 55 9.97 10.06 2.30
C HIS A 55 8.87 11.13 2.40
N ASP A 56 8.30 11.34 3.58
CA ASP A 56 7.35 12.42 3.83
C ASP A 56 7.99 13.82 3.62
N ALA A 57 9.25 13.99 4.02
CA ALA A 57 9.99 15.22 3.80
C ALA A 57 10.36 15.42 2.32
N GLU A 58 10.75 14.34 1.62
CA GLU A 58 11.02 14.38 0.18
C GLU A 58 9.77 14.71 -0.64
N ALA A 59 8.62 14.12 -0.28
CA ALA A 59 7.33 14.43 -0.91
C ALA A 59 6.99 15.91 -0.79
N GLU A 60 7.15 16.46 0.42
CA GLU A 60 6.91 17.88 0.71
C GLU A 60 7.82 18.78 -0.15
N ALA A 61 9.12 18.49 -0.23
CA ALA A 61 10.05 19.26 -1.05
C ALA A 61 9.67 19.25 -2.54
N VAL A 62 9.24 18.09 -3.06
CA VAL A 62 8.80 17.92 -4.44
C VAL A 62 7.53 18.74 -4.72
N TYR A 63 6.56 18.75 -3.81
CA TYR A 63 5.33 19.54 -3.95
C TYR A 63 5.61 21.04 -3.87
N GLU A 64 6.46 21.49 -2.94
CA GLU A 64 6.84 22.89 -2.84
C GLU A 64 7.59 23.37 -4.08
N GLU A 65 8.46 22.54 -4.65
CA GLU A 65 9.09 22.83 -5.94
C GLU A 65 8.07 22.93 -7.08
N GLY A 66 7.13 21.98 -7.15
CA GLY A 66 6.06 22.02 -8.15
C GLY A 66 5.24 23.29 -8.04
N LEU A 67 4.77 23.65 -6.85
CA LEU A 67 3.91 24.82 -6.61
C LEU A 67 4.65 26.15 -6.76
N ARG A 68 5.97 26.20 -6.61
CA ARG A 68 6.76 27.39 -6.98
C ARG A 68 6.67 27.70 -8.47
N ASN A 69 6.58 26.67 -9.31
CA ASN A 69 6.53 26.81 -10.78
C ASN A 69 5.10 26.83 -11.33
N TRP A 70 4.17 26.11 -10.69
CA TRP A 70 2.75 26.02 -11.05
C TRP A 70 1.88 26.20 -9.80
N PRO A 71 1.73 27.43 -9.29
CA PRO A 71 1.03 27.70 -8.03
C PRO A 71 -0.45 27.32 -8.06
N ASP A 72 -1.03 27.23 -9.26
CA ASP A 72 -2.46 27.00 -9.48
C ASP A 72 -2.77 25.61 -10.04
N ASP A 73 -1.77 24.72 -10.08
CA ASP A 73 -2.03 23.34 -10.46
C ASP A 73 -2.82 22.62 -9.36
N LEU A 74 -4.10 22.36 -9.64
CA LEU A 74 -5.01 21.68 -8.72
C LEU A 74 -4.49 20.30 -8.30
N GLY A 75 -3.81 19.58 -9.18
CA GLY A 75 -3.27 18.25 -8.89
C GLY A 75 -2.19 18.29 -7.81
N LEU A 76 -1.24 19.23 -7.92
CA LEU A 76 -0.20 19.47 -6.93
C LEU A 76 -0.78 19.97 -5.61
N LEU A 77 -1.71 20.93 -5.65
CA LEU A 77 -2.35 21.48 -4.44
C LEU A 77 -3.08 20.39 -3.65
N VAL A 78 -3.86 19.56 -4.34
CA VAL A 78 -4.62 18.47 -3.71
C VAL A 78 -3.69 17.40 -3.13
N SER A 79 -2.65 17.00 -3.87
CA SER A 79 -1.71 15.96 -3.40
C SER A 79 -0.88 16.46 -2.20
N TYR A 80 -0.52 17.75 -2.19
CA TYR A 80 0.17 18.33 -1.03
C TYR A 80 -0.76 18.49 0.17
N LEU A 81 -2.02 18.85 -0.06
CA LEU A 81 -3.01 18.93 1.00
C LEU A 81 -3.21 17.55 1.65
N GLU A 82 -3.31 16.51 0.85
CA GLU A 82 -3.42 15.12 1.31
C GLU A 82 -2.26 14.72 2.23
N LEU A 83 -1.01 14.97 1.81
CA LEU A 83 0.17 14.76 2.66
C LEU A 83 0.06 15.53 3.99
N CYS A 84 -0.33 16.81 3.93
CA CYS A 84 -0.44 17.64 5.13
C CYS A 84 -1.54 17.16 6.10
N LEU A 85 -2.63 16.62 5.59
CA LEU A 85 -3.74 16.11 6.39
C LEU A 85 -3.41 14.75 7.03
N ARG A 86 -2.57 13.93 6.38
CA ARG A 86 -2.13 12.63 6.90
C ARG A 86 -1.14 12.75 8.05
N SER A 87 -0.35 13.81 8.09
CA SER A 87 0.67 14.00 9.11
C SER A 87 0.09 14.26 10.50
N ASP A 88 0.71 13.68 11.53
CA ASP A 88 0.35 13.96 12.91
C ASP A 88 0.59 15.45 13.22
N SER A 89 -0.47 16.12 13.66
CA SER A 89 -0.44 17.51 14.10
C SER A 89 0.53 17.79 15.25
N TRP A 90 0.85 16.78 16.06
CA TRP A 90 1.78 16.90 17.17
C TRP A 90 3.23 16.93 16.69
N GLU A 91 3.58 16.06 15.75
CA GLU A 91 4.94 15.93 15.21
C GLU A 91 5.22 16.98 14.11
N HIS A 92 4.19 17.35 13.32
CA HIS A 92 4.32 18.26 12.19
C HIS A 92 3.31 19.42 12.20
N PRO A 93 3.34 20.32 13.20
CA PRO A 93 2.40 21.44 13.29
C PRO A 93 2.50 22.43 12.12
N GLY A 94 3.64 22.48 11.43
CA GLY A 94 3.83 23.28 10.21
C GLY A 94 2.91 22.85 9.06
N ARG A 95 2.70 21.54 8.90
CA ARG A 95 1.85 20.95 7.84
C ARG A 95 0.38 21.31 8.03
N GLN A 96 -0.08 21.39 9.28
CA GLN A 96 -1.46 21.79 9.59
C GLN A 96 -1.78 23.24 9.17
N ARG A 97 -0.83 24.17 9.37
CA ARG A 97 -1.00 25.55 8.89
C ARG A 97 -1.05 25.62 7.37
N ARG A 98 -0.16 24.88 6.69
CA ARG A 98 -0.13 24.79 5.23
C ARG A 98 -1.40 24.16 4.66
N ALA A 99 -1.95 23.14 5.33
CA ALA A 99 -3.21 22.52 4.93
C ALA A 99 -4.35 23.55 4.81
N GLN A 100 -4.43 24.54 5.71
CA GLN A 100 -5.46 25.58 5.61
C GLN A 100 -5.25 26.51 4.40
N ALA A 101 -4.02 26.97 4.18
CA ALA A 101 -3.70 27.79 3.01
C ALA A 101 -3.97 27.04 1.68
N LEU A 102 -3.67 25.74 1.64
CA LEU A 102 -3.96 24.88 0.48
C LEU A 102 -5.47 24.74 0.27
N LYS A 103 -6.26 24.53 1.33
CA LYS A 103 -7.74 24.48 1.24
C LYS A 103 -8.33 25.78 0.70
N GLU A 104 -7.86 26.92 1.19
CA GLU A 104 -8.30 28.23 0.70
C GLU A 104 -7.99 28.39 -0.78
N ARG A 105 -6.75 28.09 -1.20
CA ARG A 105 -6.37 28.18 -2.62
C ARG A 105 -7.17 27.22 -3.51
N ILE A 106 -7.40 25.99 -3.05
CA ILE A 106 -8.23 25.02 -3.78
C ILE A 106 -9.67 25.51 -3.89
N ALA A 107 -10.25 26.10 -2.85
CA ALA A 107 -11.61 26.63 -2.89
C ALA A 107 -11.77 27.79 -3.88
N GLU A 108 -10.73 28.61 -4.06
CA GLU A 108 -10.69 29.66 -5.08
C GLU A 108 -10.65 29.09 -6.51
N LEU A 109 -9.84 28.05 -6.73
CA LEU A 109 -9.62 27.44 -8.06
C LEU A 109 -10.69 26.42 -8.46
N ALA A 110 -11.34 25.80 -7.48
CA ALA A 110 -12.41 24.83 -7.64
C ALA A 110 -13.63 25.19 -6.76
N PRO A 111 -14.36 26.27 -7.08
CA PRO A 111 -15.52 26.68 -6.28
C PRO A 111 -16.63 25.62 -6.26
N PRO A 112 -17.45 25.58 -5.20
CA PRO A 112 -18.56 24.62 -5.09
C PRO A 112 -19.48 24.62 -6.33
N GLY A 113 -19.90 23.43 -6.75
CA GLY A 113 -20.76 23.24 -7.92
C GLY A 113 -20.03 23.22 -9.28
N THR A 114 -18.70 23.34 -9.28
CA THR A 114 -17.89 23.16 -10.49
C THR A 114 -17.48 21.69 -10.70
N PRO A 115 -17.19 21.26 -11.95
CA PRO A 115 -16.59 19.94 -12.21
C PRO A 115 -15.26 19.74 -11.47
N GLN A 116 -14.47 20.80 -11.33
CA GLN A 116 -13.20 20.79 -10.60
C GLN A 116 -13.43 20.52 -9.11
N ALA A 117 -14.47 21.10 -8.50
CA ALA A 117 -14.81 20.82 -7.11
C ALA A 117 -15.17 19.34 -6.90
N ALA A 118 -15.92 18.73 -7.83
CA ALA A 118 -16.23 17.30 -7.76
C ALA A 118 -14.96 16.43 -7.87
N GLN A 119 -13.98 16.82 -8.69
CA GLN A 119 -12.69 16.13 -8.79
C GLN A 119 -11.86 16.26 -7.51
N VAL A 120 -11.84 17.45 -6.90
CA VAL A 120 -11.19 17.71 -5.61
C VAL A 120 -11.85 16.89 -4.50
N GLU A 121 -13.18 16.87 -4.42
CA GLU A 121 -13.90 16.06 -3.43
C GLU A 121 -13.64 14.56 -3.62
N ALA A 122 -13.61 14.07 -4.86
CA ALA A 122 -13.27 12.67 -5.14
C ALA A 122 -11.84 12.32 -4.69
N ALA A 123 -10.89 13.23 -4.89
CA ALA A 123 -9.49 13.03 -4.49
C ALA A 123 -9.29 13.13 -2.98
N LEU A 124 -9.95 14.08 -2.30
CA LEU A 124 -9.81 14.33 -0.85
C LEU A 124 -10.82 13.58 0.02
N GLY A 125 -11.77 12.84 -0.57
CA GLY A 125 -12.85 12.16 0.16
C GLY A 125 -12.36 11.16 1.21
N TRP A 126 -11.08 10.79 1.18
CA TRP A 126 -10.43 9.99 2.21
C TRP A 126 -9.60 10.81 3.21
N ALA A 127 -8.99 11.92 2.79
CA ALA A 127 -8.08 12.74 3.60
C ALA A 127 -8.79 13.61 4.66
N GLY A 128 -10.13 13.69 4.62
CA GLY A 128 -10.96 14.36 5.63
C GLY A 128 -11.35 13.49 6.83
N ARG A 129 -10.89 12.24 6.89
CA ARG A 129 -11.23 11.30 7.97
C ARG A 129 -10.33 11.49 9.18
N GLY A 130 -10.87 11.23 10.37
CA GLY A 130 -10.05 11.22 11.59
C GLY A 130 -9.06 10.05 11.59
N TYR A 131 -7.93 10.18 12.31
CA TYR A 131 -6.91 9.12 12.44
C TYR A 131 -7.49 7.72 12.66
N TRP A 132 -8.46 7.60 13.58
CA TRP A 132 -9.10 6.32 13.87
C TRP A 132 -9.96 5.82 12.72
N GLU A 133 -10.68 6.69 12.03
CA GLU A 133 -11.50 6.32 10.87
C GLU A 133 -10.63 5.82 9.72
N ASP A 134 -9.47 6.43 9.49
CA ASP A 134 -8.50 5.95 8.51
C ASP A 134 -7.84 4.64 8.90
N ALA A 135 -7.50 4.46 10.18
CA ALA A 135 -6.99 3.19 10.69
C ALA A 135 -8.01 2.05 10.50
N TRP A 136 -9.29 2.31 10.79
CA TRP A 136 -10.37 1.33 10.55
C TRP A 136 -10.59 1.07 9.06
N ALA A 137 -10.63 2.10 8.23
CA ALA A 137 -10.77 1.95 6.79
C ALA A 137 -9.60 1.15 6.17
N LYS A 138 -8.36 1.42 6.60
CA LYS A 138 -7.16 0.66 6.18
C LYS A 138 -7.27 -0.80 6.62
N ALA A 139 -7.72 -1.05 7.85
CA ALA A 139 -7.94 -2.40 8.36
C ALA A 139 -9.04 -3.15 7.59
N ASP A 140 -10.15 -2.48 7.26
CA ASP A 140 -11.27 -3.08 6.54
C ASP A 140 -10.92 -3.38 5.07
N ARG A 141 -10.19 -2.48 4.39
CA ARG A 141 -9.63 -2.75 3.07
C ARG A 141 -8.70 -3.95 3.10
N ALA A 142 -7.75 -3.98 4.02
CA ALA A 142 -6.82 -5.11 4.16
C ALA A 142 -7.54 -6.44 4.46
N ARG A 143 -8.62 -6.41 5.27
CA ARG A 143 -9.47 -7.59 5.53
C ARG A 143 -10.19 -8.04 4.26
N ALA A 144 -10.79 -7.13 3.50
CA ALA A 144 -11.50 -7.43 2.27
C ALA A 144 -10.57 -7.97 1.17
N GLU A 145 -9.39 -7.36 0.98
CA GLU A 145 -8.34 -7.83 0.07
C GLU A 145 -7.85 -9.22 0.45
N HIS A 146 -7.60 -9.46 1.74
CA HIS A 146 -7.17 -10.78 2.21
C HIS A 146 -8.27 -11.83 2.07
N ALA A 147 -9.53 -11.47 2.32
CA ALA A 147 -10.67 -12.39 2.19
C ALA A 147 -10.90 -12.78 0.72
N SER A 148 -10.87 -11.80 -0.18
CA SER A 148 -10.98 -12.04 -1.61
C SER A 148 -9.81 -12.89 -2.12
N LEU A 149 -8.57 -12.62 -1.70
CA LEU A 149 -7.40 -13.37 -2.19
C LEU A 149 -7.49 -14.84 -1.80
N ARG A 150 -7.89 -15.07 -0.55
CA ARG A 150 -8.14 -16.40 -0.03
C ARG A 150 -9.24 -17.13 -0.81
N ALA A 151 -10.31 -16.43 -1.19
CA ALA A 151 -11.37 -17.00 -2.01
C ALA A 151 -10.86 -17.40 -3.40
N ASP A 152 -10.04 -16.54 -4.03
CA ASP A 152 -9.45 -16.80 -5.34
C ASP A 152 -8.47 -17.98 -5.30
N VAL A 153 -7.59 -18.04 -4.28
CA VAL A 153 -6.69 -19.18 -4.04
C VAL A 153 -7.49 -20.48 -3.82
N SER A 154 -8.58 -20.43 -3.06
CA SER A 154 -9.42 -21.61 -2.82
C SER A 154 -10.14 -22.07 -4.09
N ARG A 155 -10.60 -21.13 -4.92
CA ARG A 155 -11.23 -21.40 -6.21
C ARG A 155 -10.23 -22.06 -7.15
N ALA A 156 -9.04 -21.48 -7.27
CA ALA A 156 -7.96 -21.97 -8.14
C ALA A 156 -7.39 -23.31 -7.67
N ALA A 157 -7.31 -23.57 -6.36
CA ALA A 157 -6.95 -24.89 -5.83
C ALA A 157 -7.96 -25.98 -6.21
N SER A 158 -9.23 -25.62 -6.39
CA SER A 158 -10.32 -26.56 -6.67
C SER A 158 -10.55 -26.78 -8.16
N HIS A 159 -10.39 -25.74 -8.98
CA HIS A 159 -10.72 -25.75 -10.42
C HIS A 159 -9.50 -25.58 -11.34
N GLY A 160 -8.29 -25.43 -10.78
CA GLY A 160 -7.09 -25.06 -11.52
C GLY A 160 -6.87 -23.55 -11.57
N ALA A 161 -5.61 -23.13 -11.70
CA ALA A 161 -5.27 -21.73 -11.95
C ALA A 161 -5.78 -21.30 -13.34
N PRO A 162 -6.24 -20.05 -13.51
CA PRO A 162 -6.64 -19.56 -14.83
C PRO A 162 -5.42 -19.59 -15.77
N ALA A 163 -5.52 -20.39 -16.84
CA ALA A 163 -4.44 -20.61 -17.80
C ALA A 163 -4.13 -19.36 -18.65
N ASP A 164 -5.11 -18.45 -18.78
CA ASP A 164 -5.05 -17.26 -19.64
C ASP A 164 -4.86 -15.95 -18.85
N ALA A 165 -4.34 -16.02 -17.62
CA ALA A 165 -4.07 -14.81 -16.85
C ALA A 165 -3.00 -13.94 -17.54
N HIS A 166 -3.28 -12.65 -17.68
CA HIS A 166 -2.33 -11.71 -18.27
C HIS A 166 -1.05 -11.66 -17.40
N PRO A 167 0.17 -11.62 -17.96
CA PRO A 167 1.42 -11.63 -17.19
C PRO A 167 1.58 -10.41 -16.25
N GLU A 168 0.83 -9.34 -16.52
CA GLU A 168 0.79 -8.12 -15.69
C GLU A 168 -0.38 -8.11 -14.69
N ASP A 169 -1.19 -9.17 -14.63
CA ASP A 169 -2.25 -9.32 -13.64
C ASP A 169 -1.63 -9.67 -12.28
N LEU A 170 -1.44 -8.64 -11.45
CA LEU A 170 -0.94 -8.77 -10.08
C LEU A 170 -1.75 -9.79 -9.28
N ARG A 171 -3.07 -9.79 -9.44
CA ARG A 171 -3.94 -10.65 -8.65
C ARG A 171 -3.74 -12.12 -9.04
N ALA A 172 -3.69 -12.40 -10.33
CA ALA A 172 -3.40 -13.76 -10.79
C ALA A 172 -2.00 -14.22 -10.35
N ALA A 173 -1.00 -13.34 -10.44
CA ALA A 173 0.37 -13.63 -10.00
C ALA A 173 0.44 -13.97 -8.50
N GLU A 174 -0.25 -13.20 -7.64
CA GLU A 174 -0.34 -13.47 -6.20
C GLU A 174 -1.04 -14.80 -5.89
N VAL A 175 -2.11 -15.14 -6.61
CA VAL A 175 -2.82 -16.41 -6.46
C VAL A 175 -1.92 -17.59 -6.83
N VAL A 176 -1.21 -17.51 -7.97
CA VAL A 176 -0.29 -18.55 -8.42
C VAL A 176 0.86 -18.75 -7.43
N ALA A 177 1.50 -17.66 -7.00
CA ALA A 177 2.59 -17.72 -6.02
C ALA A 177 2.14 -18.31 -4.68
N THR A 178 0.93 -17.95 -4.23
CA THR A 178 0.32 -18.52 -3.02
C THR A 178 0.08 -20.03 -3.17
N LEU A 179 -0.44 -20.47 -4.32
CA LEU A 179 -0.65 -21.90 -4.59
C LEU A 179 0.65 -22.68 -4.69
N GLU A 180 1.69 -22.11 -5.28
CA GLU A 180 3.02 -22.73 -5.36
C GLU A 180 3.58 -23.02 -3.96
N VAL A 181 3.50 -22.05 -3.05
CA VAL A 181 3.91 -22.23 -1.65
C VAL A 181 3.08 -23.31 -0.96
N LEU A 182 1.76 -23.27 -1.12
CA LEU A 182 0.83 -24.21 -0.47
C LEU A 182 0.89 -25.63 -1.04
N SER A 183 1.22 -25.80 -2.32
CA SER A 183 1.30 -27.11 -2.98
C SER A 183 2.57 -27.90 -2.59
N SER A 184 3.63 -27.21 -2.15
CA SER A 184 4.87 -27.83 -1.72
C SER A 184 4.67 -28.79 -0.55
N ARG A 185 5.20 -30.01 -0.68
CA ARG A 185 5.12 -31.06 0.36
C ARG A 185 5.75 -30.64 1.69
N ARG A 186 6.79 -29.79 1.65
CA ARG A 186 7.47 -29.24 2.84
C ARG A 186 6.59 -28.25 3.61
N HIS A 187 5.56 -27.70 2.96
CA HIS A 187 4.67 -26.68 3.51
C HIS A 187 3.27 -27.22 3.84
N ALA A 188 3.14 -28.54 4.02
CA ALA A 188 1.92 -29.17 4.52
C ALA A 188 1.30 -28.48 5.78
N PRO A 189 2.07 -28.06 6.80
CA PRO A 189 1.48 -27.34 7.95
C PRO A 189 0.94 -25.95 7.57
N LEU A 190 1.54 -25.26 6.59
CA LEU A 190 1.02 -23.97 6.10
C LEU A 190 -0.37 -24.12 5.48
N ARG A 191 -0.66 -25.24 4.80
CA ARG A 191 -2.02 -25.51 4.29
C ARG A 191 -3.06 -25.58 5.40
N VAL A 192 -2.71 -26.18 6.53
CA VAL A 192 -3.61 -26.30 7.68
C VAL A 192 -3.86 -24.92 8.30
N VAL A 193 -2.80 -24.15 8.54
CA VAL A 193 -2.90 -22.78 9.07
C VAL A 193 -3.70 -21.88 8.12
N HIS A 194 -3.44 -21.97 6.82
CA HIS A 194 -4.19 -21.20 5.82
C HIS A 194 -5.67 -21.60 5.83
N ARG A 195 -5.99 -22.90 5.73
CA ARG A 195 -7.37 -23.40 5.69
C ARG A 195 -8.14 -23.10 6.98
N TYR A 196 -7.52 -23.24 8.13
CA TYR A 196 -8.17 -23.11 9.43
C TYR A 196 -7.69 -21.89 10.23
N ARG A 197 -7.32 -20.80 9.56
CA ARG A 197 -6.72 -19.58 10.17
C ARG A 197 -7.38 -19.17 11.48
N VAL A 198 -8.70 -18.93 11.49
CA VAL A 198 -9.41 -18.51 12.71
C VAL A 198 -9.24 -19.53 13.83
N VAL A 199 -9.43 -20.82 13.55
CA VAL A 199 -9.27 -21.91 14.52
C VAL A 199 -7.82 -21.99 15.01
N SER A 200 -6.83 -21.82 14.13
CA SER A 200 -5.41 -21.83 14.48
C SER A 200 -5.04 -20.66 15.41
N TYR A 201 -5.57 -19.46 15.15
CA TYR A 201 -5.37 -18.29 16.02
C TYR A 201 -6.07 -18.47 17.38
N VAL A 202 -7.30 -19.00 17.39
CA VAL A 202 -8.02 -19.31 18.64
C VAL A 202 -7.28 -20.38 19.45
N ALA A 203 -6.78 -21.43 18.80
CA ALA A 203 -6.00 -22.48 19.46
C ALA A 203 -4.69 -21.93 20.04
N ALA A 204 -3.96 -21.09 19.29
CA ALA A 204 -2.76 -20.43 19.79
C ALA A 204 -3.05 -19.49 20.97
N PHE A 205 -4.16 -18.76 20.93
CA PHE A 205 -4.61 -17.92 22.04
C PHE A 205 -4.89 -18.74 23.31
N VAL A 206 -5.66 -19.82 23.18
CA VAL A 206 -5.98 -20.72 24.30
C VAL A 206 -4.72 -21.37 24.87
N LEU A 207 -3.84 -21.89 24.01
CA LEU A 207 -2.57 -22.50 24.41
C LEU A 207 -1.64 -21.50 25.08
N SER A 208 -1.59 -20.27 24.59
CA SER A 208 -0.81 -19.18 25.20
C SER A 208 -1.29 -18.90 26.62
N PHE A 209 -2.59 -18.70 26.80
CA PHE A 209 -3.18 -18.42 28.10
C PHE A 209 -2.98 -19.59 29.08
N ALA A 210 -3.21 -20.82 28.62
CA ALA A 210 -3.00 -22.03 29.42
C ALA A 210 -1.54 -22.17 29.85
N THR A 211 -0.59 -21.97 28.94
CA THR A 211 0.85 -22.05 29.22
C THR A 211 1.27 -21.03 30.27
N ASN A 212 0.83 -19.77 30.12
CA ASN A 212 1.15 -18.72 31.08
C ASN A 212 0.53 -18.99 32.46
N LYS A 213 -0.73 -19.44 32.51
CA LYS A 213 -1.41 -19.83 33.74
C LYS A 213 -0.71 -20.98 34.46
N VAL A 214 -0.28 -22.02 33.74
CA VAL A 214 0.43 -23.17 34.33
C VAL A 214 1.80 -22.76 34.88
N LEU A 215 2.55 -21.92 34.15
CA LEU A 215 3.87 -21.46 34.59
C LEU A 215 3.82 -20.55 35.82
N VAL A 216 2.81 -19.69 35.92
CA VAL A 216 2.60 -18.87 37.13
C VAL A 216 2.03 -19.72 38.27
N GLY A 217 1.08 -20.60 37.97
CA GLY A 217 0.42 -21.46 38.96
C GLY A 217 1.34 -22.52 39.58
N SER A 218 2.42 -22.91 38.89
CA SER A 218 3.43 -23.82 39.43
C SER A 218 4.40 -23.16 40.41
N GLY A 219 4.38 -21.83 40.54
CA GLY A 219 5.33 -21.07 41.35
C GLY A 219 6.73 -20.97 40.74
N ALA A 220 6.95 -21.49 39.53
CA ALA A 220 8.24 -21.41 38.85
C ALA A 220 8.61 -19.98 38.45
N VAL A 221 7.59 -19.15 38.14
CA VAL A 221 7.76 -17.73 37.79
C VAL A 221 6.60 -16.91 38.37
N SER A 222 6.87 -15.64 38.71
CA SER A 222 5.83 -14.68 39.12
C SER A 222 5.07 -14.09 37.93
N PHE A 223 5.64 -14.16 36.73
CA PHE A 223 5.09 -13.66 35.47
C PHE A 223 5.58 -14.51 34.30
N SER A 224 4.73 -14.74 33.29
CA SER A 224 5.08 -15.54 32.11
C SER A 224 4.52 -14.95 30.81
N LEU A 225 5.40 -14.86 29.80
CA LEU A 225 5.07 -14.54 28.41
C LEU A 225 5.41 -15.69 27.45
N TRP A 226 5.81 -16.85 27.98
CA TRP A 226 6.22 -18.00 27.15
C TRP A 226 5.10 -18.53 26.26
N GLY A 227 3.83 -18.31 26.64
CA GLY A 227 2.68 -18.63 25.82
C GLY A 227 2.66 -17.93 24.45
N TRP A 228 3.34 -16.79 24.29
CA TRP A 228 3.43 -16.10 23.00
C TRP A 228 4.18 -16.91 21.93
N LEU A 229 5.01 -17.89 22.32
CA LEU A 229 5.68 -18.78 21.37
C LEU A 229 4.70 -19.59 20.51
N TRP A 230 3.47 -19.82 20.98
CA TRP A 230 2.44 -20.52 20.19
C TRP A 230 2.00 -19.76 18.94
N TYR A 231 2.27 -18.45 18.86
CA TYR A 231 2.00 -17.65 17.66
C TYR A 231 3.11 -17.76 16.61
N LEU A 232 4.32 -18.20 16.96
CA LEU A 232 5.46 -18.25 16.02
C LEU A 232 5.15 -19.01 14.73
N PRO A 233 4.55 -20.22 14.75
CA PRO A 233 4.23 -20.93 13.51
C PRO A 233 3.23 -20.18 12.62
N LEU A 234 2.30 -19.42 13.24
CA LEU A 234 1.31 -18.62 12.51
C LEU A 234 1.98 -17.42 11.84
N LEU A 235 2.83 -16.72 12.57
CA LEU A 235 3.57 -15.56 12.06
C LEU A 235 4.54 -15.96 10.95
N LEU A 236 5.28 -17.06 11.13
CA LEU A 236 6.17 -17.60 10.09
C LEU A 236 5.39 -18.00 8.83
N ALA A 237 4.20 -18.58 9.00
CA ALA A 237 3.34 -18.91 7.87
C ALA A 237 2.88 -17.66 7.12
N GLU A 238 2.47 -16.61 7.83
CA GLU A 238 2.09 -15.34 7.22
C GLU A 238 3.27 -14.65 6.52
N LEU A 239 4.46 -14.65 7.13
CA LEU A 239 5.66 -14.09 6.54
C LEU A 239 6.00 -14.77 5.22
N LYS A 240 5.98 -16.10 5.18
CA LYS A 240 6.24 -16.86 3.94
C LYS A 240 5.25 -16.55 2.83
N LEU A 241 3.97 -16.39 3.16
CA LEU A 241 2.94 -16.00 2.19
C LEU A 241 3.06 -14.54 1.76
N ARG A 242 3.56 -13.64 2.63
CA ARG A 242 3.90 -12.26 2.27
C ARG A 242 5.10 -12.22 1.32
N GLU A 243 6.18 -12.94 1.64
CA GLU A 243 7.37 -13.05 0.79
C GLU A 243 7.02 -13.54 -0.62
N ALA A 244 6.20 -14.60 -0.74
CA ALA A 244 5.80 -15.14 -2.04
C ALA A 244 4.98 -14.14 -2.88
N ARG A 245 4.09 -13.37 -2.23
CA ARG A 245 3.32 -12.32 -2.90
C ARG A 245 4.19 -11.14 -3.29
N GLN A 246 5.15 -10.77 -2.45
CA GLN A 246 6.12 -9.73 -2.77
C GLN A 246 6.93 -10.11 -4.02
N LEU A 247 7.45 -11.35 -4.07
CA LEU A 247 8.17 -11.83 -5.25
C LEU A 247 7.28 -11.87 -6.50
N ALA A 248 5.99 -12.18 -6.37
CA ALA A 248 5.05 -12.14 -7.48
C ALA A 248 4.86 -10.71 -7.99
N ARG A 249 4.67 -9.75 -7.07
CA ARG A 249 4.57 -8.33 -7.37
C ARG A 249 5.82 -7.79 -8.05
N ASP A 250 7.01 -8.13 -7.55
CA ASP A 250 8.28 -7.71 -8.14
C ASP A 250 8.43 -8.19 -9.59
N ARG A 251 7.96 -9.41 -9.90
CA ARG A 251 7.94 -9.94 -11.28
C ARG A 251 6.96 -9.19 -12.17
N VAL A 252 5.78 -8.85 -11.66
CA VAL A 252 4.76 -8.08 -12.40
C VAL A 252 5.27 -6.66 -12.67
N LEU A 253 5.89 -6.02 -11.68
CA LEU A 253 6.55 -4.72 -11.86
C LEU A 253 7.63 -4.80 -12.93
N ALA A 254 8.52 -5.79 -12.86
CA ALA A 254 9.57 -5.99 -13.87
C ALA A 254 8.99 -6.23 -15.28
N ALA A 255 7.86 -6.92 -15.40
CA ALA A 255 7.18 -7.13 -16.68
C ALA A 255 6.62 -5.82 -17.25
N VAL A 256 5.96 -5.00 -16.42
CA VAL A 256 5.46 -3.68 -16.82
C VAL A 256 6.61 -2.76 -17.22
N GLU A 257 7.71 -2.76 -16.46
CA GLU A 257 8.91 -1.99 -16.81
C GLU A 257 9.50 -2.42 -18.15
N ALA A 258 9.60 -3.73 -18.40
CA ALA A 258 10.08 -4.28 -19.66
C ALA A 258 9.18 -3.89 -20.84
N ARG A 259 7.85 -3.90 -20.65
CA ARG A 259 6.90 -3.42 -21.66
C ARG A 259 7.18 -1.95 -22.00
N HIS A 260 7.24 -1.08 -21.00
CA HIS A 260 7.52 0.35 -21.23
C HIS A 260 8.87 0.58 -21.89
N ALA A 261 9.91 -0.16 -21.51
CA ALA A 261 11.22 -0.10 -22.16
C ALA A 261 11.16 -0.52 -23.64
N SER A 262 10.33 -1.50 -23.99
CA SER A 262 10.15 -1.93 -25.39
C SER A 262 9.31 -0.98 -26.26
N THR A 263 8.56 -0.07 -25.62
CA THR A 263 7.66 0.88 -26.29
C THR A 263 8.25 2.30 -26.38
N SER A 264 9.45 2.50 -25.83
CA SER A 264 10.18 3.77 -25.74
C SER A 264 11.16 3.94 -26.89
#